data_AF-A0A959HZE6-F1
#
_entry.id   AF-A0A959HZE6-F1
#
_cell.length_a   1.000
_cell.length_b   1.000
_cell.length_c   1.000
_cell.angle_alpha   90.00
_cell.angle_beta   90.00
_cell.angle_gamma   90.00
#
_symmetry.space_group_name_H-M   'P 1'
#
loop_
_entity.id
_entity.type
_entity.pdbx_description
1 polymer ?
#
loop_
_entity_poly.entity_id
_entity_poly.type
_entity_poly.pdbx_seq_one_letter_code
_entity_poly.pdbx_strand_id
1 'polypeptide(L)'
;MPTLGVPEHYITGEASDSEKLQKWAGTAPFALSNPLFHWTHLELQRYFGITDLLSPKTAADIYEQCTDMLQTPEYSTRNLLRKMNVEAVCSTDDPMDNLEHHRQAQTDGLEITLRPAFRPDQAILIEKEAFSGYLQKLGKAAGAKITDFVTYFPELSLWLPRAFGF
;
A
#
# COMPACT_ATOMS: atom_id res chain seq x y z
N MET A 1 9.43 -15.64 -4.62
CA MET A 1 9.83 -15.79 -6.04
C MET A 1 11.34 -15.70 -6.24
N PRO A 2 12.07 -14.65 -5.82
CA PRO A 2 13.53 -14.57 -6.03
C PRO A 2 14.32 -15.73 -5.41
N THR A 3 13.95 -16.15 -4.19
CA THR A 3 14.57 -17.28 -3.47
C THR A 3 14.50 -18.61 -4.25
N LEU A 4 13.58 -18.74 -5.20
CA LEU A 4 13.41 -19.92 -6.05
C LEU A 4 13.94 -19.69 -7.49
N GLY A 5 14.71 -18.62 -7.71
CA GLY A 5 15.35 -18.35 -9.00
C GLY A 5 14.40 -17.86 -10.10
N VAL A 6 13.21 -17.37 -9.75
CA VAL A 6 12.32 -16.76 -10.76
C VAL A 6 12.97 -15.47 -11.30
N PRO A 7 13.08 -15.28 -12.62
CA PRO A 7 13.68 -14.07 -13.20
C PRO A 7 12.92 -12.80 -12.84
N GLU A 8 13.65 -11.70 -12.63
CA GLU A 8 13.10 -10.38 -12.24
C GLU A 8 12.04 -9.84 -13.23
N HIS A 9 12.15 -10.21 -14.50
CA HIS A 9 11.16 -9.92 -15.54
C HIS A 9 9.73 -10.35 -15.15
N TYR A 10 9.58 -11.46 -14.40
CA TYR A 10 8.29 -11.97 -13.92
C TYR A 10 7.94 -11.54 -12.49
N ILE A 11 8.67 -10.58 -11.91
CA ILE A 11 8.43 -10.07 -10.56
C ILE A 11 8.06 -8.59 -10.66
N THR A 12 9.00 -7.73 -11.04
CA THR A 12 8.79 -6.29 -11.18
C THR A 12 8.91 -5.78 -12.62
N GLY A 13 9.35 -6.62 -13.55
CA GLY A 13 9.51 -6.26 -14.96
C GLY A 13 8.21 -6.27 -15.79
N GLU A 14 8.40 -6.28 -17.11
CA GLU A 14 7.35 -6.05 -18.11
C GLU A 14 6.49 -7.29 -18.48
N ALA A 15 6.62 -8.42 -17.78
CA ALA A 15 5.72 -9.56 -18.01
C ALA A 15 4.26 -9.17 -17.69
N SER A 16 3.30 -9.78 -18.36
CA SER A 16 1.88 -9.56 -18.07
C SER A 16 1.52 -10.03 -16.66
N ASP A 17 0.45 -9.47 -16.08
CA ASP A 17 0.01 -9.83 -14.72
C ASP A 17 -0.38 -11.31 -14.61
N SER A 18 -0.97 -11.89 -15.66
CA SER A 18 -1.26 -13.33 -15.72
C SER A 18 0.03 -14.16 -15.73
N GLU A 19 1.06 -13.78 -16.50
CA GLU A 19 2.35 -14.49 -16.49
C GLU A 19 3.03 -14.39 -15.13
N LYS A 20 2.98 -13.21 -14.48
CA LYS A 20 3.48 -13.00 -13.12
C LYS A 20 2.74 -13.89 -12.12
N LEU A 21 1.40 -13.96 -12.19
CA LEU A 21 0.62 -14.87 -11.34
C LEU A 21 0.97 -16.33 -11.62
N GLN A 22 1.14 -16.74 -12.88
CA GLN A 22 1.52 -18.10 -13.24
C GLN A 22 2.88 -18.48 -12.61
N LYS A 23 3.85 -17.56 -12.60
CA LYS A 23 5.11 -17.76 -11.89
C LYS A 23 4.92 -17.82 -10.38
N TRP A 24 4.09 -16.95 -9.80
CA TRP A 24 3.76 -16.99 -8.37
C TRP A 24 3.13 -18.33 -7.98
N ALA A 25 2.16 -18.82 -8.76
CA ALA A 25 1.50 -20.10 -8.53
C ALA A 25 2.45 -21.29 -8.64
N GLY A 26 3.49 -21.20 -9.48
CA GLY A 26 4.60 -22.17 -9.49
C GLY A 26 5.45 -22.16 -8.22
N THR A 27 5.47 -21.05 -7.48
CA THR A 27 6.20 -20.92 -6.22
C THR A 27 5.37 -21.23 -4.98
N ALA A 28 4.04 -21.07 -5.04
CA ALA A 28 3.15 -21.27 -3.89
C ALA A 28 3.30 -22.66 -3.21
N PRO A 29 3.45 -23.79 -3.92
CA PRO A 29 3.67 -25.09 -3.28
C PRO A 29 4.95 -25.19 -2.44
N PHE A 30 5.96 -24.38 -2.75
CA PHE A 30 7.22 -24.32 -2.00
C PHE A 30 7.15 -23.39 -0.78
N ALA A 31 6.04 -22.66 -0.61
CA ALA A 31 5.81 -21.79 0.54
C ALA A 31 5.15 -22.53 1.72
N LEU A 32 5.05 -23.86 1.70
CA LEU A 32 4.52 -24.61 2.85
C LEU A 32 5.28 -24.25 4.14
N SER A 33 4.53 -24.01 5.21
CA SER A 33 5.01 -23.47 6.50
C SER A 33 5.50 -22.03 6.48
N ASN A 34 5.59 -21.38 5.32
CA ASN A 34 5.74 -19.93 5.22
C ASN A 34 4.35 -19.27 5.32
N PRO A 35 4.20 -18.12 6.01
CA PRO A 35 2.92 -17.43 6.10
C PRO A 35 2.29 -17.11 4.73
N LEU A 36 3.09 -16.92 3.67
CA LEU A 36 2.60 -16.68 2.32
C LEU A 36 1.68 -17.80 1.81
N PHE A 37 1.90 -19.06 2.20
CA PHE A 37 0.99 -20.14 1.85
C PHE A 37 -0.37 -19.95 2.53
N HIS A 38 -0.40 -19.61 3.81
CA HIS A 38 -1.66 -19.37 4.52
C HIS A 38 -2.37 -18.13 3.99
N TRP A 39 -1.66 -17.02 3.80
CA TRP A 39 -2.25 -15.76 3.32
C TRP A 39 -2.86 -15.92 1.93
N THR A 40 -2.15 -16.57 1.00
CA THR A 40 -2.67 -16.83 -0.36
C THR A 40 -4.05 -17.49 -0.31
N HIS A 41 -4.21 -18.57 0.46
CA HIS A 41 -5.47 -19.32 0.50
C HIS A 41 -6.53 -18.66 1.37
N LEU A 42 -6.14 -17.94 2.44
CA LEU A 42 -7.07 -17.15 3.24
C LEU A 42 -7.65 -15.98 2.43
N GLU A 43 -6.85 -15.34 1.60
CA GLU A 43 -7.28 -14.23 0.75
C GLU A 43 -8.24 -14.72 -0.35
N LEU A 44 -7.88 -15.80 -1.06
CA LEU A 44 -8.75 -16.46 -2.04
C LEU A 44 -10.10 -16.85 -1.40
N GLN A 45 -10.07 -17.46 -0.22
CA GLN A 45 -11.29 -17.91 0.44
C GLN A 45 -12.15 -16.75 0.93
N ARG A 46 -11.59 -15.76 1.63
CA ARG A 46 -12.37 -14.72 2.32
C ARG A 46 -12.86 -13.63 1.37
N TYR A 47 -12.03 -13.22 0.41
CA TYR A 47 -12.40 -12.18 -0.54
C TYR A 47 -13.16 -12.77 -1.73
N PHE A 48 -12.65 -13.85 -2.32
CA PHE A 48 -13.14 -14.38 -3.60
C PHE A 48 -14.02 -15.63 -3.45
N GLY A 49 -14.12 -16.23 -2.26
CA GLY A 49 -14.87 -17.47 -2.07
C GLY A 49 -14.22 -18.70 -2.70
N ILE A 50 -12.98 -18.57 -3.19
CA ILE A 50 -12.24 -19.64 -3.86
C ILE A 50 -11.53 -20.49 -2.82
N THR A 51 -11.84 -21.79 -2.79
CA THR A 51 -11.22 -22.76 -1.87
C THR A 51 -10.14 -23.61 -2.52
N ASP A 52 -9.92 -23.46 -3.82
CA ASP A 52 -8.88 -24.19 -4.54
C ASP A 52 -7.47 -23.78 -4.12
N LEU A 53 -6.55 -24.73 -4.13
CA LEU A 53 -5.15 -24.44 -3.89
C LEU A 53 -4.54 -23.73 -5.09
N LEU A 54 -3.77 -22.67 -4.87
CA LEU A 54 -3.06 -21.99 -5.94
C LEU A 54 -1.90 -22.86 -6.43
N SER A 55 -1.94 -23.22 -7.71
CA SER A 55 -0.93 -24.04 -8.38
C SER A 55 -0.86 -23.68 -9.86
N PRO A 56 0.18 -24.10 -10.60
CA PRO A 56 0.23 -23.85 -12.05
C PRO A 56 -0.97 -24.37 -12.83
N LYS A 57 -1.69 -25.37 -12.29
CA LYS A 57 -2.87 -25.98 -12.92
C LYS A 57 -4.15 -25.17 -12.70
N THR A 58 -4.25 -24.48 -11.57
CA THR A 58 -5.45 -23.74 -11.13
C THR A 58 -5.31 -22.23 -11.32
N ALA A 59 -4.09 -21.73 -11.57
CA ALA A 59 -3.79 -20.31 -11.64
C ALA A 59 -4.55 -19.56 -12.73
N ALA A 60 -4.75 -20.16 -13.92
CA ALA A 60 -5.49 -19.52 -15.01
C ALA A 60 -6.96 -19.30 -14.61
N ASP A 61 -7.64 -20.34 -14.14
CA ASP A 61 -9.04 -20.27 -13.71
C ASP A 61 -9.24 -19.34 -12.52
N ILE A 62 -8.30 -19.35 -11.55
CA ILE A 62 -8.32 -18.42 -10.40
C ILE A 62 -8.11 -16.98 -10.87
N TYR A 63 -7.19 -16.74 -11.80
CA TYR A 63 -6.94 -15.40 -12.35
C TYR A 63 -8.19 -14.84 -13.02
N GLU A 64 -8.84 -15.62 -13.88
CA GLU A 64 -10.04 -15.23 -14.59
C GLU A 64 -11.20 -14.92 -13.63
N GLN A 65 -11.50 -15.85 -12.71
CA GLN A 65 -12.56 -15.65 -11.70
C GLN A 65 -12.32 -14.41 -10.83
N CYS A 66 -11.10 -14.23 -10.31
CA CYS A 66 -10.77 -13.05 -9.51
C CYS A 66 -10.86 -11.77 -10.34
N THR A 67 -10.43 -11.81 -11.61
CA THR A 67 -10.48 -10.66 -12.52
C THR A 67 -11.93 -10.24 -12.77
N ASP A 68 -12.80 -11.19 -13.09
CA ASP A 68 -14.23 -10.93 -13.30
C ASP A 68 -14.88 -10.32 -12.07
N MET A 69 -14.59 -10.88 -10.88
CA MET A 69 -15.06 -10.33 -9.61
C MET A 69 -14.56 -8.89 -9.39
N LEU A 70 -13.29 -8.61 -9.64
CA LEU A 70 -12.69 -7.28 -9.48
C LEU A 70 -13.29 -6.21 -10.41
N GLN A 71 -13.92 -6.61 -11.53
CA GLN A 71 -14.66 -5.68 -12.39
C GLN A 71 -16.04 -5.31 -11.86
N THR A 72 -16.50 -5.94 -10.79
CA THR A 72 -17.82 -5.67 -10.19
C THR A 72 -17.74 -4.61 -9.08
N PRO A 73 -18.80 -3.82 -8.85
CA PRO A 73 -18.84 -2.84 -7.77
C PRO A 73 -18.55 -3.44 -6.38
N GLU A 74 -18.98 -4.68 -6.14
CA GLU A 74 -18.83 -5.43 -4.88
C GLU A 74 -17.35 -5.62 -4.48
N TYR A 75 -16.44 -5.62 -5.45
CA TYR A 75 -15.00 -5.79 -5.25
C TYR A 75 -14.21 -4.48 -5.39
N SER A 76 -14.90 -3.34 -5.41
CA SER A 76 -14.24 -2.04 -5.24
C SER A 76 -13.55 -1.95 -3.87
N THR A 77 -12.49 -1.14 -3.76
CA THR A 77 -11.71 -0.98 -2.53
C THR A 77 -12.59 -0.71 -1.29
N ARG A 78 -13.57 0.20 -1.39
CA ARG A 78 -14.48 0.52 -0.28
C ARG A 78 -15.33 -0.69 0.11
N ASN A 79 -15.84 -1.45 -0.86
CA ASN A 79 -16.65 -2.63 -0.59
C ASN A 79 -15.83 -3.80 -0.05
N LEU A 80 -14.57 -3.97 -0.47
CA LEU A 80 -13.68 -4.97 0.13
C LEU A 80 -13.40 -4.67 1.61
N LEU A 81 -13.17 -3.40 1.96
CA LEU A 81 -13.01 -2.99 3.36
C LEU A 81 -14.29 -3.24 4.18
N ARG A 82 -15.47 -2.93 3.62
CA ARG A 82 -16.77 -3.26 4.25
C ARG A 82 -16.96 -4.76 4.44
N LYS A 83 -16.67 -5.56 3.40
CA LYS A 83 -16.79 -7.04 3.43
C LYS A 83 -15.95 -7.64 4.57
N MET A 84 -14.81 -7.02 4.86
CA MET A 84 -13.91 -7.42 5.94
C MET A 84 -14.18 -6.74 7.28
N ASN A 85 -15.29 -5.99 7.40
CA ASN A 85 -15.68 -5.27 8.60
C ASN A 85 -14.55 -4.36 9.15
N VAL A 86 -13.86 -3.65 8.25
CA VAL A 86 -12.81 -2.71 8.63
C VAL A 86 -13.44 -1.45 9.22
N GLU A 87 -13.12 -1.13 10.46
CA GLU A 87 -13.61 0.08 11.14
C GLU A 87 -12.70 1.30 10.89
N ALA A 88 -11.40 1.07 10.78
CA ALA A 88 -10.40 2.12 10.59
C ALA A 88 -9.23 1.66 9.74
N VAL A 89 -8.69 2.59 8.95
CA VAL A 89 -7.44 2.45 8.20
C VAL A 89 -6.53 3.60 8.59
N CYS A 90 -5.33 3.27 9.05
CA CYS A 90 -4.27 4.24 9.28
C CYS A 90 -3.24 4.10 8.15
N SER A 91 -3.22 5.05 7.21
CA SER A 91 -2.16 5.10 6.19
C SER A 91 -0.86 5.59 6.81
N THR A 92 0.22 5.52 6.04
CA THR A 92 1.54 5.98 6.46
C THR A 92 1.97 7.08 5.49
N ASP A 93 2.16 8.29 6.01
CA ASP A 93 2.26 9.50 5.20
C ASP A 93 3.49 10.32 5.58
N ASP A 94 4.13 10.93 4.58
CA ASP A 94 5.26 11.83 4.80
C ASP A 94 4.78 13.18 5.36
N PRO A 95 5.56 13.84 6.23
CA PRO A 95 5.26 15.20 6.70
C PRO A 95 5.05 16.25 5.60
N MET A 96 5.51 16.00 4.38
CA MET A 96 5.32 16.89 3.22
C MET A 96 4.02 16.62 2.47
N ASP A 97 3.35 15.49 2.72
CA ASP A 97 2.16 15.10 1.97
C ASP A 97 1.01 16.07 2.22
N ASN A 98 0.30 16.41 1.15
CA ASN A 98 -0.80 17.36 1.24
C ASN A 98 -2.06 16.75 1.85
N LEU A 99 -2.14 15.42 2.02
CA LEU A 99 -3.31 14.67 2.56
C LEU A 99 -4.62 14.90 1.79
N GLU A 100 -4.58 15.15 0.49
CA GLU A 100 -5.77 15.41 -0.33
C GLU A 100 -6.77 14.24 -0.33
N HIS A 101 -6.30 13.01 -0.41
CA HIS A 101 -7.17 11.82 -0.40
C HIS A 101 -7.86 11.61 0.95
N HIS A 102 -7.22 12.01 2.06
CA HIS A 102 -7.83 12.00 3.39
C HIS A 102 -8.98 13.00 3.49
N ARG A 103 -8.77 14.23 3.00
CA ARG A 103 -9.84 15.25 2.94
C ARG A 103 -10.96 14.83 2.01
N GLN A 104 -10.64 14.28 0.84
CA GLN A 104 -11.63 13.79 -0.10
C GLN A 104 -12.47 12.66 0.50
N ALA A 105 -11.85 11.70 1.21
CA ALA A 105 -12.57 10.62 1.86
C ALA A 105 -13.56 11.13 2.93
N GLN A 106 -13.19 12.19 3.66
CA GLN A 106 -14.08 12.84 4.63
C GLN A 106 -15.27 13.53 3.95
N THR A 107 -15.08 14.14 2.78
CA THR A 107 -16.17 14.79 2.03
C THR A 107 -17.05 13.80 1.27
N ASP A 108 -16.49 12.68 0.83
CA ASP A 108 -17.19 11.63 0.07
C ASP A 108 -18.10 10.74 0.93
N GLY A 109 -18.15 10.98 2.24
CA GLY A 109 -18.95 10.18 3.18
C GLY A 109 -18.44 8.75 3.35
N LEU A 110 -17.12 8.52 3.25
CA LEU A 110 -16.55 7.22 3.60
C LEU A 110 -16.85 6.92 5.08
N GLU A 111 -17.59 5.85 5.33
CA GLU A 111 -17.97 5.43 6.69
C GLU A 111 -16.81 4.81 7.49
N ILE A 112 -15.79 4.32 6.80
CA ILE A 112 -14.56 3.78 7.39
C ILE A 112 -13.68 4.94 7.85
N THR A 113 -13.19 4.88 9.08
CA THR A 113 -12.31 5.91 9.61
C THR A 113 -10.95 5.86 8.92
N LEU A 114 -10.69 6.77 7.98
CA LEU A 114 -9.40 6.92 7.33
C LEU A 114 -8.57 8.01 8.04
N ARG A 115 -7.41 7.63 8.58
CA ARG A 115 -6.49 8.55 9.28
C ARG A 115 -5.08 8.43 8.73
N PRO A 116 -4.34 9.55 8.63
CA PRO A 116 -2.93 9.48 8.30
C PRO A 116 -2.08 9.17 9.55
N ALA A 117 -0.96 8.48 9.36
CA ALA A 117 0.05 8.28 10.40
C ALA A 117 1.36 8.95 9.99
N PHE A 118 1.92 9.75 10.91
CA PHE A 118 3.12 10.55 10.70
C PHE A 118 4.37 9.69 10.55
N ARG A 119 5.00 9.69 9.37
CA ARG A 119 6.27 8.97 9.12
C ARG A 119 7.40 9.91 8.67
N PRO A 120 8.17 10.48 9.61
CA PRO A 120 9.20 11.48 9.32
C PRO A 120 10.57 10.86 8.96
N ASP A 121 10.61 9.68 8.32
CA ASP A 121 11.87 8.96 8.09
C ASP A 121 12.90 9.84 7.36
N GLN A 122 12.52 10.47 6.26
CA GLN A 122 13.42 11.36 5.49
C GLN A 122 13.77 12.66 6.24
N ALA A 123 12.98 13.01 7.25
CA ALA A 123 13.17 14.18 8.09
C ALA A 123 14.19 13.93 9.23
N ILE A 124 14.42 12.69 9.62
CA ILE A 124 15.33 12.37 10.74
C ILE A 124 16.65 11.73 10.31
N LEU A 125 16.69 11.15 9.11
CA LEU A 125 17.87 10.46 8.57
C LEU A 125 18.85 11.43 7.89
N ILE A 126 19.47 12.29 8.69
CA ILE A 126 20.42 13.34 8.25
C ILE A 126 21.63 12.79 7.48
N GLU A 127 22.01 11.53 7.73
CA GLU A 127 23.15 10.88 7.10
C GLU A 127 22.88 10.47 5.64
N LYS A 128 21.63 10.51 5.18
CA LYS A 128 21.28 10.16 3.80
C LYS A 128 21.63 11.30 2.85
N GLU A 129 22.19 10.95 1.70
CA GLU A 129 22.48 11.92 0.62
C GLU A 129 21.25 12.74 0.22
N ALA A 130 20.06 12.11 0.28
CA ALA A 130 18.78 12.73 -0.06
C ALA A 130 18.30 13.78 0.95
N PHE A 131 18.87 13.85 2.16
CA PHE A 131 18.38 14.72 3.24
C PHE A 131 18.34 16.20 2.84
N SER A 132 19.39 16.69 2.16
CA SER A 132 19.45 18.08 1.71
C SER A 132 18.33 18.42 0.71
N GLY A 133 18.02 17.49 -0.20
CA GLY A 133 16.91 17.62 -1.14
C GLY A 133 15.55 17.54 -0.44
N TYR A 134 15.44 16.71 0.60
CA TYR A 134 14.25 16.64 1.44
C TYR A 134 13.96 17.98 2.12
N LEU A 135 14.95 18.63 2.74
CA LEU A 135 14.77 19.94 3.37
C LEU A 135 14.22 21.00 2.41
N GLN A 136 14.68 20.99 1.15
CA GLN A 136 14.15 21.91 0.13
C GLN A 136 12.69 21.62 -0.21
N LYS A 137 12.30 20.34 -0.29
CA LYS A 137 10.91 19.93 -0.55
C LYS A 137 10.02 20.26 0.65
N LEU A 138 10.48 20.00 1.88
CA LEU A 138 9.75 20.33 3.10
C LEU A 138 9.52 21.82 3.21
N GLY A 139 10.55 22.64 2.98
CA GLY A 139 10.41 24.09 2.95
C GLY A 139 9.38 24.57 1.92
N LYS A 140 9.38 23.99 0.71
CA LYS A 140 8.34 24.29 -0.30
C LYS A 140 6.94 23.88 0.15
N ALA A 141 6.78 22.69 0.73
CA ALA A 141 5.50 22.18 1.22
C ALA A 141 4.94 22.96 2.43
N ALA A 142 5.83 23.57 3.21
CA ALA A 142 5.47 24.40 4.36
C ALA A 142 5.40 25.90 4.02
N GLY A 143 5.89 26.31 2.85
CA GLY A 143 5.95 27.72 2.45
C GLY A 143 7.04 28.52 3.17
N ALA A 144 8.06 27.85 3.71
CA ALA A 144 9.10 28.42 4.54
C ALA A 144 10.51 28.09 4.01
N LYS A 145 11.48 28.94 4.32
CA LYS A 145 12.89 28.65 4.07
C LYS A 145 13.50 28.03 5.32
N ILE A 146 14.01 26.81 5.19
CA ILE A 146 14.65 26.07 6.28
C ILE A 146 16.16 26.29 6.18
N THR A 147 16.77 26.92 7.19
CA THR A 147 18.22 27.23 7.22
C THR A 147 18.93 26.75 8.47
N ASP A 148 18.18 26.39 9.50
CA ASP A 148 18.68 25.98 10.80
C ASP A 148 17.66 25.09 11.51
N PHE A 149 18.01 24.58 12.68
CA PHE A 149 17.13 23.71 13.45
C PHE A 149 15.86 24.43 13.94
N VAL A 150 15.95 25.74 14.22
CA VAL A 150 14.85 26.56 14.74
C VAL A 150 13.76 26.75 13.70
N THR A 151 14.15 26.92 12.43
CA THR A 151 13.25 26.97 11.27
C THR A 151 12.83 25.58 10.80
N TYR A 152 13.55 24.52 11.17
CA TYR A 152 13.24 23.17 10.74
C TYR A 152 12.10 22.51 11.54
N PHE A 153 12.24 22.50 12.87
CA PHE A 153 11.35 21.73 13.75
C PHE A 153 9.87 22.18 13.67
N PRO A 154 9.55 23.50 13.67
CA PRO A 154 8.17 23.94 13.52
C PRO A 154 7.53 23.49 12.20
N GLU A 155 8.25 23.60 11.09
CA GLU A 155 7.73 23.26 9.75
C GLU A 155 7.44 21.77 9.61
N LEU A 156 8.28 20.93 10.23
CA LEU A 156 8.02 19.50 10.35
C LEU A 156 6.75 19.20 11.18
N SER A 157 6.52 19.97 12.25
CA SER A 157 5.37 19.81 13.14
C SER A 157 4.05 20.36 12.57
N LEU A 158 4.10 21.30 11.61
CA LEU A 158 2.91 21.88 10.95
C LEU A 158 2.07 20.83 10.22
N TRP A 159 2.61 19.64 9.96
CA TRP A 159 1.81 18.54 9.44
C TRP A 159 0.73 18.08 10.41
N LEU A 160 0.98 18.10 11.74
CA LEU A 160 0.02 17.60 12.74
C LEU A 160 -1.30 18.39 12.74
N PRO A 161 -1.31 19.74 12.80
CA PRO A 161 -2.52 20.53 12.62
C PRO A 161 -3.24 20.25 11.29
N ARG A 162 -2.49 20.12 10.18
CA ARG A 162 -3.04 19.83 8.85
C ARG A 162 -3.70 18.46 8.75
N ALA A 163 -3.17 17.47 9.47
CA ALA A 163 -3.65 16.09 9.46
C ALA A 163 -4.89 15.88 10.33
N PHE A 164 -5.03 16.64 11.42
CA PHE A 164 -6.03 16.38 12.45
C PHE A 164 -7.01 17.54 12.70
N GLY A 165 -6.80 18.70 12.07
CA GLY A 165 -7.77 19.80 12.04
C GLY A 165 -7.90 20.57 13.37
N PHE A 166 -6.85 20.62 14.18
CA PHE A 166 -6.76 21.44 15.39
C PHE A 166 -5.87 22.67 15.22
#